data_AF-A0A3D3VP46-F1
#
_entry.id   AF-A0A3D3VP46-F1
#
_cell.length_a   1.000
_cell.length_b   1.000
_cell.length_c   1.000
_cell.angle_alpha   90.00
_cell.angle_beta   90.00
_cell.angle_gamma   90.00
#
_symmetry.space_group_name_H-M   'P 1'
#
loop_
_entity.id
_entity.type
_entity.pdbx_description
1 polymer ?
#
loop_
_entity_poly.entity_id
_entity_poly.type
_entity_poly.pdbx_seq_one_letter_code
_entity_poly.pdbx_strand_id
1 'polypeptide(L)'
;MSVELLLSGLTHVHTREEFTKKLALGRPLRVKLGFDPSAPDLHLGHALVLAKVRQFQEAGHLAVIIVGDYTARVGDPTGRSKTRPALEPEVIEQNAKTYTDQVFQIIDPKKTEIRHNGEWLGSEEHTSELQ
;
A
#
# COMPACT_ATOMS: atom_id res chain seq x y z
N MET A 1 -18.34 14.51 0.68
CA MET A 1 -16.99 15.11 0.48
C MET A 1 -16.76 15.28 -1.02
N SER A 2 -16.22 16.41 -1.50
CA SER A 2 -16.07 16.68 -2.94
C SER A 2 -14.87 15.96 -3.55
N VAL A 3 -14.92 15.70 -4.87
CA VAL A 3 -13.80 15.13 -5.65
C VAL A 3 -12.55 15.99 -5.50
N GLU A 4 -12.72 17.32 -5.59
CA GLU A 4 -11.64 18.30 -5.45
C GLU A 4 -10.91 18.18 -4.12
N LEU A 5 -11.61 17.88 -3.01
CA LEU A 5 -10.96 17.74 -1.71
C LEU A 5 -10.07 16.48 -1.66
N LEU A 6 -10.54 15.36 -2.22
CA LEU A 6 -9.77 14.13 -2.29
C LEU A 6 -8.54 14.27 -3.19
N LEU A 7 -8.64 15.06 -4.26
CA LEU A 7 -7.54 15.29 -5.20
C LEU A 7 -6.57 16.41 -4.77
N SER A 8 -6.94 17.23 -3.79
CA SER A 8 -6.10 18.33 -3.31
C SER A 8 -4.75 17.84 -2.76
N GLY A 9 -3.67 18.56 -3.08
CA GLY A 9 -2.31 18.24 -2.65
C GLY A 9 -1.65 17.05 -3.37
N LEU A 10 -2.30 16.48 -4.39
CA LEU A 10 -1.69 15.46 -5.24
C LEU A 10 -0.87 16.11 -6.36
N THR A 11 0.33 15.60 -6.60
CA THR A 11 1.19 16.09 -7.70
C THR A 11 0.74 15.55 -9.05
N HIS A 12 0.33 14.28 -9.10
CA HIS A 12 -0.08 13.60 -10.34
C HIS A 12 -1.35 12.79 -10.13
N VAL A 13 -2.30 12.92 -11.06
CA VAL A 13 -3.54 12.14 -11.11
C VAL A 13 -3.72 11.66 -12.53
N HIS A 14 -3.45 10.39 -12.78
CA HIS A 14 -3.44 9.83 -14.15
C HIS A 14 -4.83 9.63 -14.74
N THR A 15 -5.84 9.26 -13.93
CA THR A 15 -7.19 8.93 -14.42
C THR A 15 -8.29 9.66 -13.64
N ARG A 16 -8.25 11.00 -13.65
CA ARG A 16 -9.24 11.84 -12.92
C ARG A 16 -10.68 11.54 -13.32
N GLU A 17 -10.96 11.38 -14.61
CA GLU A 17 -12.33 11.12 -15.09
C GLU A 17 -12.86 9.78 -14.57
N GLU A 18 -12.03 8.74 -14.62
CA GLU A 18 -12.37 7.42 -14.11
C GLU A 18 -12.59 7.45 -12.59
N PHE A 19 -11.76 8.21 -11.86
CA PHE A 19 -11.94 8.42 -10.43
C PHE A 19 -13.30 9.07 -10.10
N THR A 20 -13.68 10.12 -10.82
CA THR A 20 -15.00 10.76 -10.66
C THR A 20 -16.14 9.77 -10.94
N LYS A 21 -16.03 8.98 -12.02
CA LYS A 21 -17.03 7.94 -12.34
C LYS A 21 -17.14 6.90 -11.22
N LYS A 22 -16.02 6.45 -10.65
CA LYS A 22 -15.99 5.49 -9.53
C LYS A 22 -16.63 6.08 -8.27
N LEU A 23 -16.38 7.34 -7.95
CA LEU A 23 -17.01 8.02 -6.82
C LEU A 23 -18.53 8.16 -7.00
N ALA A 24 -18.99 8.43 -8.21
CA ALA A 24 -20.42 8.57 -8.52
C ALA A 24 -21.22 7.26 -8.33
N LEU A 25 -20.56 6.09 -8.24
CA LEU A 25 -21.22 4.82 -7.96
C LEU A 25 -21.77 4.72 -6.52
N GLY A 26 -21.45 5.66 -5.63
CA GLY A 26 -22.03 5.73 -4.29
C GLY A 26 -21.63 4.59 -3.35
N ARG A 27 -20.64 3.77 -3.72
CA ARG A 27 -20.09 2.68 -2.90
C ARG A 27 -18.69 3.02 -2.37
N PRO A 28 -18.28 2.49 -1.21
CA PRO A 28 -16.91 2.63 -0.74
C PRO A 28 -15.90 2.14 -1.79
N LEU A 29 -14.94 3.01 -2.13
CA LEU A 29 -13.79 2.62 -2.91
C LEU A 29 -12.77 1.90 -2.02
N ARG A 30 -11.95 1.06 -2.65
CA ARG A 30 -10.81 0.40 -2.01
C ARG A 30 -9.55 1.14 -2.45
N VAL A 31 -8.90 1.82 -1.51
CA VAL A 31 -7.72 2.66 -1.75
C VAL A 31 -6.48 1.85 -1.39
N LYS A 32 -5.76 1.39 -2.41
CA LYS A 32 -4.54 0.59 -2.25
C LYS A 32 -3.35 1.48 -1.91
N LEU A 33 -2.58 1.09 -0.91
CA LEU A 33 -1.22 1.58 -0.66
C LEU A 33 -0.29 0.38 -0.49
N GLY A 34 0.75 0.28 -1.31
CA GLY A 34 1.78 -0.74 -1.17
C GLY A 34 2.89 -0.29 -0.23
N PHE A 35 3.43 -1.21 0.56
CA PHE A 35 4.58 -0.99 1.44
C PHE A 35 5.61 -2.11 1.25
N ASP A 36 6.88 -1.73 1.12
CA ASP A 36 8.02 -2.64 1.07
C ASP A 36 8.61 -2.81 2.48
N PRO A 37 8.46 -3.97 3.14
CA PRO A 37 8.95 -4.23 4.51
C PRO A 37 10.48 -4.42 4.59
N SER A 38 11.25 -3.77 3.70
CA SER A 38 12.71 -3.81 3.73
C SER A 38 13.32 -2.94 4.85
N ALA A 39 12.53 -2.09 5.49
CA ALA A 39 12.88 -1.37 6.71
C ALA A 39 11.69 -1.35 7.69
N PRO A 40 11.93 -1.31 9.02
CA PRO A 40 10.85 -1.40 10.02
C PRO A 40 10.02 -0.13 10.18
N ASP A 41 10.59 1.05 9.90
CA ASP A 41 10.06 2.31 10.42
C ASP A 41 9.52 3.27 9.35
N LEU A 42 8.41 3.94 9.69
CA LEU A 42 7.90 5.07 8.94
C LEU A 42 8.80 6.29 9.13
N HIS A 43 9.39 6.79 8.05
CA HIS A 43 9.90 8.16 8.03
C HIS A 43 8.79 9.17 7.69
N LEU A 44 9.04 10.46 7.97
CA LEU A 44 8.10 11.56 7.73
C LEU A 44 7.54 11.63 6.29
N GLY A 45 8.30 11.18 5.29
CA GLY A 45 7.81 11.11 3.91
C GLY A 45 6.55 10.25 3.71
N HIS A 46 6.33 9.24 4.55
CA HIS A 46 5.12 8.41 4.47
C HIS A 46 3.89 9.08 5.09
N ALA A 47 4.09 10.02 6.02
CA ALA A 47 3.00 10.67 6.73
C ALA A 47 2.05 11.42 5.78
N LEU A 48 2.57 12.01 4.70
CA LEU A 48 1.76 12.70 3.69
C LEU A 48 0.84 11.73 2.94
N VAL A 49 1.36 10.56 2.55
CA VAL A 49 0.60 9.54 1.86
C VAL A 49 -0.45 8.92 2.78
N LEU A 50 -0.09 8.64 4.04
CA LEU A 50 -1.00 8.11 5.04
C LEU A 50 -2.10 9.13 5.42
N ALA A 51 -1.77 10.41 5.51
CA ALA A 51 -2.77 11.47 5.69
C ALA A 51 -3.77 11.51 4.53
N LYS A 52 -3.31 11.27 3.29
CA LYS A 52 -4.22 11.14 2.14
C LYS A 52 -5.12 9.91 2.27
N VAL A 53 -4.58 8.75 2.65
CA VAL A 53 -5.37 7.55 2.92
C VAL A 53 -6.43 7.81 4.01
N ARG A 54 -6.06 8.52 5.08
CA ARG A 54 -6.98 8.94 6.13
C ARG A 54 -8.13 9.81 5.59
N GLN A 55 -7.85 10.76 4.71
CA GLN A 55 -8.92 11.56 4.06
C GLN A 55 -9.89 10.67 3.26
N PHE A 56 -9.40 9.63 2.59
CA PHE A 56 -10.26 8.65 1.93
C PHE A 56 -11.14 7.89 2.95
N GLN A 57 -10.60 7.50 4.10
CA GLN A 57 -11.38 6.84 5.17
C GLN A 57 -12.44 7.75 5.79
N GLU A 58 -12.14 9.05 5.93
CA GLU A 58 -13.08 10.08 6.39
C GLU A 58 -14.20 10.32 5.38
N ALA A 59 -13.91 10.15 4.09
CA ALA A 59 -14.91 10.13 3.03
C ALA A 59 -15.72 8.81 2.95
N GLY A 60 -15.46 7.84 3.83
CA GLY A 60 -16.19 6.57 3.90
C GLY A 60 -15.63 5.46 3.01
N HIS A 61 -14.41 5.62 2.49
CA HIS A 61 -13.73 4.57 1.73
C HIS A 61 -12.89 3.65 2.62
N LEU A 62 -12.44 2.53 2.06
CA LEU A 62 -11.63 1.54 2.75
C LEU A 62 -10.18 1.63 2.29
N ALA A 63 -9.26 1.64 3.24
CA ALA A 63 -7.84 1.50 2.96
C ALA A 63 -7.49 0.01 2.78
N VAL A 64 -6.63 -0.30 1.81
CA VAL A 64 -6.06 -1.63 1.62
C VAL A 64 -4.55 -1.48 1.60
N ILE A 65 -3.91 -1.80 2.71
CA ILE A 65 -2.45 -1.78 2.82
C ILE A 65 -1.94 -3.14 2.34
N ILE A 66 -1.07 -3.12 1.33
CA ILE A 66 -0.45 -4.32 0.78
C ILE A 66 1.00 -4.38 1.24
N VAL A 67 1.30 -5.34 2.09
CA VAL A 67 2.66 -5.69 2.52
C VAL A 67 3.33 -6.46 1.39
N GLY A 68 4.47 -5.95 0.94
CA GLY A 68 5.27 -6.50 -0.15
C GLY A 68 6.21 -7.62 0.29
N ASP A 69 5.72 -8.61 1.03
CA ASP A 69 6.52 -9.70 1.61
C ASP A 69 7.16 -10.60 0.55
N TYR A 70 6.42 -11.01 -0.49
CA TYR A 70 6.98 -11.79 -1.60
C TYR A 70 8.05 -11.00 -2.37
N THR A 71 7.74 -9.74 -2.69
CA THR A 71 8.66 -8.85 -3.40
C THR A 71 9.92 -8.53 -2.60
N ALA A 72 9.84 -8.46 -1.27
CA ALA A 72 10.99 -8.29 -0.40
C ALA A 72 11.89 -9.54 -0.35
N ARG A 73 11.31 -10.75 -0.48
CA ARG A 73 12.05 -12.01 -0.55
C ARG A 73 12.77 -12.20 -1.89
N VAL A 74 12.08 -11.95 -3.00
CA VAL A 74 12.62 -12.16 -4.36
C VAL A 74 13.55 -11.03 -4.79
N GLY A 75 13.36 -9.83 -4.22
CA GLY A 75 14.07 -8.61 -4.59
C GLY A 75 13.37 -7.92 -5.75
N ASP A 76 12.79 -6.74 -5.49
CA ASP A 76 12.15 -5.92 -6.52
C ASP A 76 13.22 -5.38 -7.49
N PRO A 77 13.18 -5.73 -8.80
CA PRO A 77 14.14 -5.24 -9.79
C PRO A 77 13.92 -3.77 -10.17
N THR A 78 12.83 -3.14 -9.73
CA THR A 78 12.49 -1.78 -10.16
C THR A 78 13.43 -0.73 -9.54
N GLY A 79 14.27 -0.12 -10.39
CA GLY A 79 14.90 1.18 -10.13
C GLY A 79 16.20 1.21 -9.32
N ARG A 80 16.86 0.08 -9.00
CA ARG A 80 18.21 0.10 -8.38
C ARG A 80 19.22 -0.79 -9.10
N SER A 81 20.41 -0.24 -9.34
CA SER A 81 21.55 -0.89 -10.05
C SER A 81 22.22 -2.04 -9.29
N LYS A 82 21.82 -2.32 -8.04
CA LYS A 82 22.29 -3.45 -7.22
C LYS A 82 21.08 -4.12 -6.59
N THR A 83 20.94 -5.42 -6.82
CA THR A 83 19.96 -6.27 -6.14
C THR A 83 20.17 -6.13 -4.63
N ARG A 84 19.11 -5.76 -3.89
CA ARG A 84 19.20 -5.74 -2.42
C ARG A 84 19.40 -7.19 -1.94
N PRO A 85 20.13 -7.42 -0.83
CA PRO A 85 20.15 -8.74 -0.21
C PRO A 85 18.72 -9.14 0.14
N ALA A 86 18.34 -10.38 -0.18
CA ALA A 86 17.07 -10.93 0.26
C ALA A 86 17.02 -10.90 1.80
N LEU A 87 15.88 -10.51 2.36
CA LEU A 87 15.66 -10.54 3.80
C LEU A 87 15.06 -11.87 4.22
N GLU A 88 15.44 -12.35 5.40
CA GLU A 88 14.83 -13.53 6.01
C GLU A 88 13.33 -13.27 6.28
N PRO A 89 12.46 -14.28 6.08
CA PRO A 89 11.01 -14.15 6.30
C PRO A 89 10.64 -13.58 7.66
N GLU A 90 11.35 -13.95 8.73
CA GLU A 90 11.12 -13.48 10.09
C GLU A 90 11.38 -11.97 10.23
N VAL A 91 12.39 -11.46 9.53
CA VAL A 91 12.71 -10.03 9.52
C VAL A 91 11.63 -9.24 8.76
N ILE A 92 11.17 -9.79 7.64
CA ILE A 92 10.07 -9.21 6.85
C ILE A 92 8.80 -9.09 7.70
N GLU A 93 8.44 -10.15 8.41
CA GLU A 93 7.26 -10.17 9.28
C GLU A 93 7.39 -9.18 10.43
N GLN A 94 8.56 -9.12 11.08
CA GLN A 94 8.81 -8.17 12.17
C GLN A 94 8.73 -6.71 11.68
N ASN A 95 9.27 -6.42 10.49
CA ASN A 95 9.19 -5.09 9.88
C ASN A 95 7.76 -4.75 9.50
N ALA A 96 7.02 -5.68 8.89
CA ALA A 96 5.63 -5.49 8.52
C ALA A 96 4.74 -5.21 9.73
N LYS A 97 4.95 -5.92 10.84
CA LYS A 97 4.25 -5.68 12.11
C LYS A 97 4.54 -4.27 12.64
N THR A 98 5.81 -3.92 12.74
CA THR A 98 6.24 -2.62 13.28
C THR A 98 5.70 -1.46 12.43
N TYR A 99 5.73 -1.60 11.10
CA TYR A 99 5.11 -0.66 10.18
C TYR A 99 3.60 -0.53 10.40
N THR A 100 2.89 -1.65 10.51
CA THR A 100 1.44 -1.69 10.69
C THR A 100 1.02 -0.97 11.98
N ASP A 101 1.74 -1.22 13.07
CA ASP A 101 1.51 -0.56 14.37
C ASP A 101 1.67 0.97 14.27
N GLN A 102 2.66 1.45 13.49
CA GLN A 102 2.87 2.88 13.25
C GLN A 102 1.83 3.49 12.30
N VAL A 103 1.43 2.77 11.25
CA VAL A 103 0.41 3.20 10.29
C VAL A 103 -0.93 3.44 11.00
N PHE A 104 -1.30 2.58 11.93
CA PHE A 104 -2.54 2.72 12.71
C PHE A 104 -2.55 3.90 13.69
N GLN A 105 -1.42 4.58 13.90
CA GLN A 105 -1.43 5.88 14.58
C GLN A 105 -2.04 7.00 13.72
N ILE A 106 -2.11 6.81 12.39
CA ILE A 106 -2.57 7.83 11.43
C ILE A 106 -3.91 7.43 10.80
N ILE A 107 -4.04 6.16 10.36
CA ILE A 107 -5.25 5.66 9.69
C ILE A 107 -6.09 4.80 10.63
N ASP A 108 -7.40 4.73 10.38
CA ASP A 108 -8.35 3.97 11.21
C ASP A 108 -8.26 2.46 10.92
N PRO A 109 -7.86 1.61 11.89
CA PRO A 109 -7.77 0.17 11.70
C PRO A 109 -9.11 -0.49 11.37
N LYS A 110 -10.25 0.08 11.81
CA LYS A 110 -11.59 -0.46 11.50
C LYS A 110 -11.99 -0.27 10.04
N LYS A 111 -11.30 0.62 9.33
CA LYS A 111 -11.51 0.95 7.91
C LYS A 111 -10.29 0.57 7.06
N THR A 112 -9.49 -0.38 7.54
CA THR A 112 -8.27 -0.84 6.88
C THR A 112 -8.26 -2.35 6.78
N GLU A 113 -7.90 -2.85 5.58
CA GLU A 113 -7.50 -4.22 5.36
C GLU A 113 -5.98 -4.27 5.20
N ILE A 114 -5.32 -5.20 5.90
CA ILE A 114 -3.91 -5.54 5.67
C ILE A 114 -3.89 -6.81 4.83
N ARG A 115 -3.14 -6.81 3.73
CA ARG A 115 -2.98 -7.95 2.82
C ARG A 115 -1.51 -8.16 2.49
N HIS A 116 -1.10 -9.39 2.33
CA HIS A 116 0.28 -9.76 1.97
C HIS A 116 0.31 -10.15 0.50
N ASN A 117 1.24 -9.61 -0.29
CA ASN A 117 1.28 -9.92 -1.72
C ASN A 117 1.72 -11.37 -2.01
N GLY A 118 2.38 -12.03 -1.06
CA GLY A 118 2.63 -13.46 -1.09
C GLY A 118 1.37 -14.33 -1.16
N GLU A 119 0.21 -13.84 -0.69
CA GLU A 119 -1.06 -14.58 -0.76
C GLU A 119 -1.46 -14.95 -2.20
N TRP A 120 -1.05 -14.15 -3.19
CA TRP A 120 -1.36 -14.38 -4.60
C TRP A 120 -0.12 -14.52 -5.49
N LEU A 121 1.04 -13.98 -5.10
CA LEU A 121 2.29 -14.16 -5.88
C LEU A 121 3.05 -15.43 -5.51
N GLY A 122 2.76 -16.03 -4.35
CA GLY A 122 3.40 -17.26 -3.89
C GLY A 122 2.69 -18.55 -4.34
N SER A 123 1.58 -18.45 -5.10
CA SER A 123 0.89 -19.62 -5.64
C SER A 123 1.65 -20.23 -6.82
N GLU A 124 1.53 -21.55 -7.01
CA GLU A 124 2.32 -22.30 -8.00
C GLU A 124 2.17 -21.77 -9.45
N GLU A 125 1.06 -21.11 -9.79
CA GLU A 125 0.83 -20.50 -11.11
C GLU A 125 1.80 -19.34 -11.43
N HIS A 126 2.29 -18.60 -10.42
CA HIS A 126 3.14 -17.42 -10.65
C HIS A 126 4.64 -17.75 -10.65
N THR A 127 5.02 -18.94 -10.16
CA THR A 127 6.40 -19.41 -10.18
C THR A 127 6.90 -19.78 -11.57
N SER A 128 6.02 -20.07 -12.54
CA SER A 128 6.42 -20.45 -13.90
C SER A 128 6.79 -19.28 -14.82
N GLU A 129 6.43 -18.04 -14.48
CA GLU A 129 6.73 -16.85 -15.30
C GLU A 129 8.13 -16.25 -15.00
N LEU A 130 8.84 -16.78 -14.01
CA LEU A 130 10.17 -16.32 -13.58
C LEU A 130 11.32 -17.27 -14.00
N GLN A 131 11.04 -18.26 -14.87
CA GLN A 131 12.04 -19.08 -15.57
C GLN A 131 12.21 -18.61 -17.01
#